data_AF-A0A5N6DBC5-F1
#
_entry.id   AF-A0A5N6DBC5-F1
#
_cell.length_a   1.000
_cell.length_b   1.000
_cell.length_c   1.000
_cell.angle_alpha   90.00
_cell.angle_beta   90.00
_cell.angle_gamma   90.00
#
_symmetry.space_group_name_H-M   'P 1'
#
loop_
_entity.id
_entity.type
_entity.pdbx_description
1 polymer ?
#
loop_
_entity_poly.entity_id
_entity_poly.type
_entity_poly.pdbx_seq_one_letter_code
_entity_poly.pdbx_strand_id
1 'polypeptide(L)'
;MAPRRQRQPLQKATVVKTAQVKAKDTPETLDKEVLGRIQKCLDKARHETTTELEAKAALFLAQRLMAQYNVSQADLVANSNDGSKARYAGRSKVSITNVKDSTARVMKETFVRKLARAMSIFFDCQCFSTDHRTSIHWYFFGIAENTVTAAGAFEMAHNKILDWACLYKGGSSTFSYRIGVADGLVAMANREKKIELAMTRKKELDMIAAKEREEAMERERELERLRSMPSLAVDPAESEDESQDEAPGFPDINGMSDQPFSFLDSHEHGNLNSGEGMADFDENDENVIDLTGGVDDNINEDYQERTPRNSWL
;
A
#
# COMPACT_ATOMS: atom_id res chain seq x y z
N MET A 1 -40.84 -39.55 -20.44
CA MET A 1 -39.92 -38.40 -20.62
C MET A 1 -38.56 -38.77 -20.05
N ALA A 2 -37.51 -38.86 -20.86
CA ALA A 2 -36.16 -39.10 -20.35
C ALA A 2 -35.67 -37.88 -19.54
N PRO A 3 -34.95 -38.08 -18.42
CA PRO A 3 -34.39 -36.97 -17.66
C PRO A 3 -33.42 -36.19 -18.57
N ARG A 4 -33.65 -34.89 -18.73
CA ARG A 4 -32.72 -34.03 -19.45
C ARG A 4 -31.38 -34.08 -18.72
N ARG A 5 -30.35 -34.65 -19.35
CA ARG A 5 -28.99 -34.62 -18.82
C ARG A 5 -28.64 -33.17 -18.50
N GLN A 6 -28.36 -32.88 -17.23
CA GLN A 6 -27.91 -31.56 -16.81
C GLN A 6 -26.63 -31.24 -17.57
N ARG A 7 -26.61 -30.07 -18.21
CA ARG A 7 -25.41 -29.58 -18.90
C ARG A 7 -24.37 -29.27 -17.82
N GLN A 8 -23.14 -29.70 -18.03
CA GLN A 8 -22.03 -29.37 -17.15
C GLN A 8 -21.20 -28.25 -17.76
N PRO A 9 -20.59 -27.39 -16.92
CA PRO A 9 -19.69 -26.36 -17.40
C PRO A 9 -18.47 -27.00 -18.09
N LEU A 10 -18.05 -26.41 -19.21
CA LEU A 10 -16.92 -26.91 -19.99
C LEU A 10 -15.57 -26.47 -19.41
N GLN A 11 -15.58 -25.42 -18.58
CA GLN A 11 -14.39 -24.78 -18.05
C GLN A 11 -14.59 -24.49 -16.56
N LYS A 12 -13.50 -24.49 -15.80
CA LYS A 12 -13.49 -24.09 -14.40
C LYS A 12 -12.32 -23.15 -14.14
N ALA A 13 -12.53 -22.21 -13.23
CA ALA A 13 -11.47 -21.42 -12.63
C ALA A 13 -10.94 -22.14 -11.38
N THR A 14 -9.65 -22.01 -11.13
CA THR A 14 -8.98 -22.53 -9.93
C THR A 14 -7.82 -21.61 -9.56
N VAL A 15 -7.76 -21.15 -8.31
CA VAL A 15 -6.63 -20.40 -7.77
C VAL A 15 -5.41 -21.32 -7.77
N VAL A 16 -4.36 -20.91 -8.49
CA VAL A 16 -3.11 -21.68 -8.64
C VAL A 16 -2.05 -21.18 -7.68
N LYS A 17 -2.00 -19.88 -7.45
CA LYS A 17 -1.03 -19.26 -6.55
C LYS A 17 -1.71 -18.10 -5.84
N THR A 18 -1.64 -18.08 -4.53
CA THR A 18 -2.02 -16.91 -3.74
C THR A 18 -0.78 -16.10 -3.42
N ALA A 19 -0.95 -14.79 -3.25
CA ALA A 19 0.05 -14.00 -2.56
C ALA A 19 0.31 -14.64 -1.19
N GLN A 20 1.58 -14.76 -0.81
CA GLN A 20 1.88 -15.21 0.54
C GLN A 20 1.47 -14.08 1.49
N VAL A 21 0.31 -14.24 2.13
CA VAL A 21 -0.08 -13.45 3.31
C VAL A 21 0.63 -14.01 4.56
N LYS A 22 1.45 -15.05 4.40
CA LYS A 22 2.16 -15.68 5.49
C LYS A 22 3.30 -14.80 5.97
N ALA A 23 3.20 -14.44 7.25
CA ALA A 23 4.30 -14.69 8.18
C ALA A 23 5.00 -15.96 7.71
N LYS A 24 6.14 -15.81 7.01
CA LYS A 24 7.07 -16.93 6.93
C LYS A 24 7.22 -17.35 8.38
N ASP A 25 6.90 -18.61 8.67
CA ASP A 25 7.61 -19.31 9.73
C ASP A 25 9.07 -19.10 9.38
N THR A 26 9.63 -18.07 10.03
CA THR A 26 11.01 -17.69 9.85
C THR A 26 11.76 -18.93 10.29
N PRO A 27 12.77 -19.41 9.54
CA PRO A 27 13.67 -20.40 10.09
C PRO A 27 14.07 -19.86 11.47
N GLU A 28 13.93 -20.74 12.46
CA GLU A 28 14.16 -20.50 13.87
C GLU A 28 15.24 -19.43 14.08
N THR A 29 14.90 -18.39 14.85
CA THR A 29 15.86 -17.44 15.43
C THR A 29 16.73 -16.66 14.42
N LEU A 30 16.13 -15.89 13.51
CA LEU A 30 16.81 -14.64 13.13
C LEU A 30 16.66 -13.66 14.30
N ASP A 31 17.79 -13.21 14.86
CA ASP A 31 17.81 -12.26 15.97
C ASP A 31 16.98 -11.03 15.60
N LYS A 32 15.84 -10.86 16.29
CA LYS A 32 15.00 -9.65 16.17
C LYS A 32 15.84 -8.39 16.37
N GLU A 33 16.91 -8.52 17.14
CA GLU A 33 17.92 -7.50 17.35
C GLU A 33 18.65 -7.11 16.05
N VAL A 34 19.07 -8.07 15.22
CA VAL A 34 19.75 -7.79 13.95
C VAL A 34 18.81 -7.09 12.97
N LEU A 35 17.57 -7.54 12.86
CA LEU A 35 16.57 -6.88 12.01
C LEU A 35 16.26 -5.47 12.52
N GLY A 36 16.17 -5.29 13.85
CA GLY A 36 16.00 -3.98 14.49
C GLY A 36 17.18 -3.04 14.22
N ARG A 37 18.43 -3.55 14.25
CA ARG A 37 19.63 -2.79 13.92
C ARG A 37 19.64 -2.35 12.45
N ILE A 38 19.30 -3.24 11.52
CA ILE A 38 19.22 -2.88 10.10
C ILE A 38 18.14 -1.82 9.88
N GLN A 39 16.96 -1.98 10.49
CA GLN A 39 15.87 -1.00 10.37
C GLN A 39 16.28 0.36 10.94
N LYS A 40 16.92 0.40 12.11
CA LYS A 40 17.42 1.63 12.73
C LYS A 40 18.46 2.35 11.85
N CYS A 41 19.33 1.60 11.16
CA CYS A 41 20.28 2.18 10.21
C CYS A 41 19.56 2.78 8.99
N LEU A 42 18.57 2.09 8.42
CA LEU A 42 17.76 2.61 7.32
C LEU A 42 16.95 3.85 7.71
N ASP A 43 16.40 3.88 8.92
CA ASP A 43 15.64 5.02 9.44
C ASP A 43 16.56 6.22 9.71
N LYS A 44 17.76 5.97 10.27
CA LYS A 44 18.78 7.03 10.46
C LYS A 44 19.21 7.62 9.11
N ALA A 45 19.43 6.81 8.09
CA ALA A 45 19.77 7.29 6.75
C ALA A 45 18.68 8.14 6.08
N ARG A 46 17.41 7.97 6.47
CA ARG A 46 16.26 8.68 5.90
C ARG A 46 15.85 9.91 6.70
N HIS A 47 16.40 10.10 7.88
CA HIS A 47 16.01 11.19 8.77
C HIS A 47 16.52 12.54 8.25
N GLU A 48 15.67 13.56 8.26
CA GLU A 48 15.93 14.88 7.65
C GLU A 48 17.11 15.61 8.29
N THR A 49 17.45 15.29 9.54
CA THR A 49 18.57 15.90 10.26
C THR A 49 19.89 15.13 10.11
N THR A 50 19.95 14.05 9.34
CA THR A 50 21.14 13.22 9.18
C THR A 50 22.09 13.82 8.13
N THR A 51 23.37 13.89 8.45
CA THR A 51 24.39 14.39 7.51
C THR A 51 24.69 13.38 6.40
N GLU A 52 25.21 13.84 5.26
CA GLU A 52 25.48 12.95 4.10
C GLU A 52 26.41 11.78 4.45
N LEU A 53 27.47 12.04 5.24
CA LEU A 53 28.41 11.02 5.70
C LEU A 53 27.74 9.98 6.60
N GLU A 54 26.90 10.43 7.54
CA GLU A 54 26.15 9.52 8.40
C GLU A 54 25.10 8.70 7.63
N ALA A 55 24.47 9.30 6.62
CA ALA A 55 23.53 8.59 5.76
C ALA A 55 24.25 7.53 4.91
N LYS A 56 25.42 7.85 4.35
CA LYS A 56 26.27 6.89 3.61
C LYS A 56 26.72 5.74 4.50
N ALA A 57 27.27 6.04 5.68
CA ALA A 57 27.72 5.04 6.64
C ALA A 57 26.56 4.15 7.11
N ALA A 58 25.38 4.73 7.40
CA ALA A 58 24.21 3.98 7.82
C ALA A 58 23.65 3.08 6.69
N LEU A 59 23.65 3.55 5.44
CA LEU A 59 23.27 2.73 4.29
C LEU A 59 24.27 1.60 4.04
N PHE A 60 25.56 1.88 4.12
CA PHE A 60 26.61 0.87 3.96
C PHE A 60 26.50 -0.22 5.02
N LEU A 61 26.34 0.17 6.29
CA LEU A 61 26.16 -0.77 7.39
C LEU A 61 24.87 -1.60 7.23
N ALA A 62 23.77 -0.97 6.82
CA ALA A 62 22.53 -1.66 6.54
C ALA A 62 22.69 -2.69 5.40
N GLN A 63 23.37 -2.32 4.30
CA GLN A 63 23.64 -3.22 3.18
C GLN A 63 24.55 -4.38 3.57
N ARG A 64 25.60 -4.11 4.35
CA ARG A 64 26.52 -5.12 4.87
C ARG A 64 25.80 -6.13 5.75
N LEU A 65 24.99 -5.66 6.69
CA LEU A 65 24.19 -6.53 7.57
C LEU A 65 23.13 -7.32 6.77
N MET A 66 22.48 -6.70 5.78
CA MET A 66 21.56 -7.41 4.89
C MET A 66 22.26 -8.55 4.12
N ALA A 67 23.47 -8.30 3.61
CA ALA A 67 24.26 -9.32 2.90
C ALA A 67 24.74 -10.43 3.83
N GLN A 68 25.23 -10.11 5.03
CA GLN A 68 25.72 -11.09 6.01
C GLN A 68 24.63 -12.07 6.46
N TYR A 69 23.42 -11.56 6.69
CA TYR A 69 22.30 -12.35 7.19
C TYR A 69 21.35 -12.83 6.08
N ASN A 70 21.70 -12.61 4.80
CA ASN A 70 20.84 -12.91 3.64
C ASN A 70 19.41 -12.37 3.77
N VAL A 71 19.29 -11.17 4.34
CA VAL A 71 18.00 -10.49 4.55
C VAL A 71 17.79 -9.51 3.41
N SER A 72 16.67 -9.64 2.70
CA SER A 72 16.28 -8.63 1.71
C SER A 72 15.49 -7.49 2.36
N GLN A 73 15.46 -6.32 1.71
CA GLN A 73 14.59 -5.22 2.13
C GLN A 73 13.12 -5.65 2.23
N ALA A 74 12.69 -6.59 1.39
CA ALA A 74 11.34 -7.15 1.46
C ALA A 74 11.10 -7.99 2.71
N ASP A 75 12.12 -8.70 3.22
CA ASP A 75 12.04 -9.47 4.48
C ASP A 75 12.09 -8.56 5.73
N LEU A 76 12.69 -7.36 5.63
CA LEU A 76 12.65 -6.35 6.71
C LEU A 76 11.27 -5.70 6.82
N VAL A 77 10.70 -5.29 5.67
CA VAL A 77 9.32 -4.81 5.62
C VAL A 77 8.38 -5.91 6.11
N ALA A 78 8.59 -7.14 5.61
CA ALA A 78 8.29 -8.47 6.20
C ALA A 78 7.85 -8.52 7.67
N ASN A 79 8.74 -7.99 8.50
CA ASN A 79 8.81 -8.28 9.91
C ASN A 79 8.69 -7.03 10.79
N SER A 80 8.46 -5.86 10.19
CA SER A 80 8.21 -4.65 10.96
C SER A 80 6.84 -4.74 11.65
N ASN A 81 6.81 -4.45 12.95
CA ASN A 81 5.58 -4.40 13.75
C ASN A 81 4.78 -3.10 13.53
N ASP A 82 5.22 -2.29 12.58
CA ASP A 82 4.49 -1.12 12.12
C ASP A 82 3.22 -1.63 11.42
N GLY A 83 2.05 -1.12 11.79
CA GLY A 83 0.73 -1.61 11.35
C GLY A 83 0.46 -1.54 9.83
N SER A 84 1.50 -1.30 9.03
CA SER A 84 1.51 -1.11 7.59
C SER A 84 1.62 -2.43 6.80
N LYS A 85 0.90 -3.48 7.22
CA LYS A 85 0.66 -4.68 6.38
C LYS A 85 -0.02 -4.34 5.04
N ALA A 86 -0.59 -3.14 4.92
CA ALA A 86 -1.07 -2.54 3.68
C ALA A 86 0.02 -2.34 2.61
N ARG A 87 1.32 -2.49 2.94
CA ARG A 87 2.44 -2.27 2.00
C ARG A 87 2.91 -3.53 1.27
N TYR A 88 2.41 -4.72 1.56
CA TYR A 88 2.84 -5.91 0.83
C TYR A 88 2.20 -5.95 -0.55
N ALA A 89 3.01 -5.67 -1.58
CA ALA A 89 2.65 -5.99 -2.94
C ALA A 89 2.53 -7.51 -3.09
N GLY A 90 1.30 -8.00 -3.27
CA GLY A 90 1.00 -9.39 -3.55
C GLY A 90 0.64 -9.61 -5.01
N ARG A 91 0.81 -10.87 -5.43
CA ARG A 91 0.33 -11.34 -6.72
C ARG A 91 -0.34 -12.69 -6.56
N SER A 92 -1.63 -12.75 -6.86
CA SER A 92 -2.42 -13.97 -6.90
C SER A 92 -2.75 -14.34 -8.35
N LYS A 93 -2.81 -15.63 -8.64
CA LYS A 93 -3.00 -16.22 -9.97
C LYS A 93 -4.16 -17.20 -9.94
N VAL A 94 -5.10 -17.01 -10.85
CA VAL A 94 -6.18 -17.94 -11.15
C VAL A 94 -5.97 -18.54 -12.53
N SER A 95 -6.17 -19.84 -12.68
CA SER A 95 -6.14 -20.53 -13.97
C SER A 95 -7.54 -20.96 -14.36
N ILE A 96 -7.91 -20.70 -15.61
CA ILE A 96 -9.11 -21.25 -16.24
C ILE A 96 -8.66 -22.40 -17.15
N THR A 97 -9.18 -23.59 -16.87
CA THR A 97 -8.88 -24.81 -17.62
C THR A 97 -10.16 -25.49 -18.07
N ASN A 98 -10.09 -26.27 -19.15
CA ASN A 98 -11.19 -27.12 -19.57
C ASN A 98 -11.36 -28.28 -18.56
N VAL A 99 -12.61 -28.61 -18.22
CA VAL A 99 -12.96 -29.62 -17.20
C VAL A 99 -12.83 -31.04 -17.76
N LYS A 100 -13.12 -31.24 -19.04
CA LYS A 100 -13.19 -32.57 -19.68
C LYS A 100 -11.86 -33.01 -20.28
N ASP A 101 -11.12 -32.06 -20.85
CA ASP A 101 -9.87 -32.33 -21.53
C ASP A 101 -8.87 -31.22 -21.23
N SER A 102 -7.84 -31.53 -20.44
CA SER A 102 -6.79 -30.58 -20.06
C SER A 102 -5.91 -30.15 -21.22
N THR A 103 -5.98 -30.85 -22.36
CA THR A 103 -5.25 -30.52 -23.60
C THR A 103 -6.09 -29.67 -24.55
N ALA A 104 -7.40 -29.58 -24.33
CA ALA A 104 -8.29 -28.79 -25.14
C ALA A 104 -8.12 -27.29 -24.87
N ARG A 105 -8.27 -26.50 -25.95
CA ARG A 105 -8.20 -25.05 -25.86
C ARG A 105 -9.37 -24.48 -25.05
N VAL A 106 -9.04 -23.54 -24.17
CA VAL A 106 -10.00 -22.80 -23.34
C VAL A 106 -10.65 -21.69 -24.19
N MET A 107 -11.97 -21.65 -24.21
CA MET A 107 -12.74 -20.58 -24.85
C MET A 107 -12.57 -19.27 -24.06
N LYS A 108 -12.26 -18.19 -24.77
CA LYS A 108 -12.18 -16.84 -24.21
C LYS A 108 -13.57 -16.22 -24.15
N GLU A 109 -14.30 -16.46 -23.07
CA GLU A 109 -15.61 -15.85 -22.91
C GLU A 109 -15.50 -14.37 -22.48
N THR A 110 -16.32 -13.50 -23.08
CA THR A 110 -16.25 -12.05 -22.85
C THR A 110 -16.69 -11.64 -21.45
N PHE A 111 -17.55 -12.43 -20.79
CA PHE A 111 -18.01 -12.16 -19.42
C PHE A 111 -16.85 -12.26 -18.41
N VAL A 112 -15.83 -13.08 -18.68
CA VAL A 112 -14.69 -13.31 -17.79
C VAL A 112 -13.90 -12.02 -17.57
N ARG A 113 -13.70 -11.23 -18.62
CA ARG A 113 -13.03 -9.92 -18.51
C ARG A 113 -13.82 -8.94 -17.66
N LYS A 114 -15.14 -8.89 -17.84
CA LYS A 114 -16.05 -8.05 -17.04
C LYS A 114 -16.02 -8.49 -15.57
N LEU A 115 -16.03 -9.79 -15.32
CA LEU A 115 -15.92 -10.36 -13.98
C LEU A 115 -14.59 -9.98 -13.31
N ALA A 116 -13.46 -10.14 -14.00
CA ALA A 116 -12.15 -9.75 -13.48
C ALA A 116 -12.09 -8.25 -13.15
N ARG A 117 -12.70 -7.40 -13.99
CA ARG A 117 -12.83 -5.96 -13.73
C ARG A 117 -13.68 -5.68 -12.50
N ALA A 118 -14.81 -6.37 -12.31
CA ALA A 118 -15.63 -6.21 -11.11
C ALA A 118 -14.84 -6.55 -9.84
N MET A 119 -14.11 -7.69 -9.83
CA MET A 119 -13.27 -8.08 -8.69
C MET A 119 -12.13 -7.09 -8.45
N SER A 120 -11.55 -6.52 -9.51
CA SER A 120 -10.54 -5.47 -9.41
C SER A 120 -11.07 -4.22 -8.69
N ILE A 121 -12.33 -3.87 -8.92
CA ILE A 121 -12.98 -2.72 -8.30
C ILE A 121 -13.38 -3.04 -6.84
N PHE A 122 -14.00 -4.19 -6.57
CA PHE A 122 -14.45 -4.58 -5.23
C PHE A 122 -13.31 -4.70 -4.22
N PHE A 123 -12.14 -5.14 -4.68
CA PHE A 123 -10.99 -5.41 -3.81
C PHE A 123 -9.83 -4.44 -4.03
N ASP A 124 -10.03 -3.34 -4.77
CA ASP A 124 -8.98 -2.35 -5.06
C ASP A 124 -7.64 -2.99 -5.47
N CYS A 125 -7.71 -3.84 -6.50
CA CYS A 125 -6.54 -4.45 -7.10
C CYS A 125 -6.56 -4.26 -8.61
N GLN A 126 -5.42 -4.45 -9.24
CA GLN A 126 -5.34 -4.47 -10.69
C GLN A 126 -5.30 -5.91 -11.20
N CYS A 127 -5.74 -6.12 -12.44
CA CYS A 127 -5.72 -7.44 -13.05
C CYS A 127 -5.27 -7.43 -14.51
N PHE A 128 -4.67 -8.53 -14.93
CA PHE A 128 -4.40 -8.81 -16.34
C PHE A 128 -4.54 -10.31 -16.63
N SER A 129 -4.67 -10.66 -17.91
CA SER A 129 -4.78 -12.03 -18.36
C SER A 129 -3.63 -12.41 -19.29
N THR A 130 -3.13 -13.64 -19.17
CA THR A 130 -2.19 -14.25 -20.11
C THR A 130 -2.83 -15.49 -20.71
N ASP A 131 -2.83 -15.56 -22.04
CA ASP A 131 -3.36 -16.70 -22.76
C ASP A 131 -2.28 -17.75 -23.00
N HIS A 132 -2.56 -18.99 -22.64
CA HIS A 132 -1.75 -20.14 -22.97
C HIS A 132 -2.48 -21.04 -23.98
N ARG A 133 -1.81 -22.08 -24.48
CA ARG A 133 -2.39 -23.00 -25.47
C ARG A 133 -3.66 -23.69 -24.95
N THR A 134 -3.66 -24.09 -23.68
CA THR A 134 -4.71 -24.92 -23.05
C THR A 134 -5.30 -24.31 -21.79
N SER A 135 -4.85 -23.11 -21.39
CA SER A 135 -5.34 -22.41 -20.20
C SER A 135 -5.33 -20.90 -20.41
N ILE A 136 -6.11 -20.19 -19.60
CA ILE A 136 -6.01 -18.73 -19.47
C ILE A 136 -5.66 -18.45 -18.02
N HIS A 137 -4.60 -17.69 -17.79
CA HIS A 137 -4.19 -17.27 -16.46
C HIS A 137 -4.62 -15.83 -16.22
N TRP A 138 -5.34 -15.60 -15.14
CA TRP A 138 -5.65 -14.28 -14.61
C TRP A 138 -4.75 -13.98 -13.42
N TYR A 139 -4.16 -12.79 -13.43
CA TYR A 139 -3.30 -12.31 -12.36
C TYR A 139 -3.96 -11.11 -11.70
N PHE A 140 -3.98 -11.10 -10.37
CA PHE A 140 -4.41 -9.99 -9.54
C PHE A 140 -3.22 -9.48 -8.75
N PHE A 141 -2.96 -8.18 -8.81
CA PHE A 141 -1.82 -7.53 -8.16
C PHE A 141 -2.25 -6.26 -7.42
N GLY A 142 -1.56 -5.95 -6.33
CA GLY A 142 -1.94 -4.90 -5.38
C GLY A 142 -1.61 -5.32 -3.96
N ILE A 143 -2.38 -4.87 -2.98
CA ILE A 143 -2.23 -5.28 -1.58
C ILE A 143 -2.43 -6.81 -1.48
N ALA A 144 -1.51 -7.52 -0.82
CA ALA A 144 -1.49 -8.98 -0.80
C ALA A 144 -2.81 -9.60 -0.36
N GLU A 145 -3.38 -9.11 0.74
CA GLU A 145 -4.68 -9.54 1.25
C GLU A 145 -5.79 -9.36 0.20
N ASN A 146 -5.89 -8.16 -0.39
CA ASN A 146 -6.85 -7.85 -1.44
C ASN A 146 -6.71 -8.78 -2.64
N THR A 147 -5.48 -9.08 -3.07
CA THR A 147 -5.26 -9.96 -4.22
C THR A 147 -5.68 -11.41 -3.95
N VAL A 148 -5.52 -11.90 -2.72
CA VAL A 148 -5.97 -13.25 -2.33
C VAL A 148 -7.49 -13.32 -2.36
N THR A 149 -8.14 -12.33 -1.75
CA THR A 149 -9.61 -12.26 -1.71
C THR A 149 -10.19 -12.09 -3.12
N ALA A 150 -9.59 -11.25 -3.96
CA ALA A 150 -10.00 -11.05 -5.35
C ALA A 150 -9.88 -12.34 -6.17
N ALA A 151 -8.77 -13.07 -6.03
CA ALA A 151 -8.56 -14.33 -6.75
C ALA A 151 -9.57 -15.41 -6.32
N GLY A 152 -9.84 -15.53 -5.01
CA GLY A 152 -10.84 -16.45 -4.48
C GLY A 152 -12.27 -16.08 -4.93
N ALA A 153 -12.63 -14.80 -4.85
CA ALA A 153 -13.93 -14.31 -5.30
C ALA A 153 -14.13 -14.50 -6.81
N PHE A 154 -13.09 -14.27 -7.61
CA PHE A 154 -13.11 -14.53 -9.04
C PHE A 154 -13.35 -16.02 -9.35
N GLU A 155 -12.62 -16.93 -8.69
CA GLU A 155 -12.83 -18.38 -8.85
C GLU A 155 -14.28 -18.77 -8.55
N MET A 156 -14.78 -18.36 -7.37
CA MET A 156 -16.14 -18.70 -6.93
C MET A 156 -17.18 -18.14 -7.90
N ALA A 157 -17.10 -16.85 -8.23
CA ALA A 157 -18.07 -16.20 -9.11
C ALA A 157 -18.04 -16.77 -10.52
N HIS A 158 -16.85 -17.03 -11.08
CA HIS A 158 -16.71 -17.64 -12.39
C HIS A 158 -17.41 -19.00 -12.45
N ASN A 159 -17.12 -19.88 -11.49
CA ASN A 159 -17.68 -21.23 -11.46
C ASN A 159 -19.19 -21.19 -11.23
N LYS A 160 -19.69 -20.34 -10.32
CA LYS A 160 -21.13 -20.17 -10.08
C LYS A 160 -21.89 -19.63 -11.29
N ILE A 161 -21.33 -18.65 -12.00
CA ILE A 161 -21.94 -18.11 -13.23
C ILE A 161 -22.08 -19.21 -14.29
N LEU A 162 -21.06 -20.05 -14.45
CA LEU A 162 -21.11 -21.17 -15.39
C LEU A 162 -22.15 -22.22 -14.98
N ASP A 163 -22.22 -22.56 -13.69
CA ASP A 163 -23.21 -23.49 -13.14
C ASP A 163 -24.64 -22.98 -13.35
N TRP A 164 -24.92 -21.72 -13.00
CA TRP A 164 -26.24 -21.11 -13.18
C TRP A 164 -26.63 -21.01 -14.65
N ALA A 165 -25.68 -20.67 -15.52
CA ALA A 165 -25.94 -20.65 -16.96
C ALA A 165 -26.29 -22.05 -17.50
N CYS A 166 -25.69 -23.12 -16.95
CA CYS A 166 -26.02 -24.50 -17.31
C CYS A 166 -27.43 -24.92 -16.93
N LEU A 167 -28.02 -24.29 -15.89
CA LEU A 167 -29.41 -24.50 -15.48
C LEU A 167 -30.40 -23.69 -16.34
N TYR A 168 -29.93 -22.70 -17.09
CA TYR A 168 -30.77 -21.80 -17.89
C TYR A 168 -31.25 -22.46 -19.20
N LYS A 169 -32.52 -22.22 -19.57
CA LYS A 169 -33.16 -22.85 -20.75
C LYS A 169 -32.62 -22.25 -22.05
N GLY A 170 -31.80 -23.02 -22.78
CA GLY A 170 -31.44 -22.77 -24.19
C GLY A 170 -29.97 -22.39 -24.39
N GLY A 171 -29.34 -22.90 -25.45
CA GLY A 171 -27.89 -22.70 -25.69
C GLY A 171 -27.46 -21.26 -25.97
N SER A 172 -28.33 -20.43 -26.57
CA SER A 172 -28.01 -19.02 -26.86
C SER A 172 -28.27 -18.10 -25.65
N SER A 173 -29.31 -18.39 -24.84
CA SER A 173 -29.65 -17.57 -23.66
C SER A 173 -28.62 -17.71 -22.53
N THR A 174 -27.82 -18.78 -22.50
CA THR A 174 -26.75 -18.95 -21.52
C THR A 174 -25.66 -17.90 -21.66
N PHE A 175 -25.30 -17.51 -22.90
CA PHE A 175 -24.26 -16.50 -23.13
C PHE A 175 -24.73 -15.12 -22.65
N SER A 176 -25.94 -14.71 -23.06
CA SER A 176 -26.53 -13.45 -22.62
C SER A 176 -26.71 -13.38 -21.11
N TYR A 177 -27.07 -14.51 -20.47
CA TYR A 177 -27.17 -14.60 -19.02
C TYR A 177 -25.83 -14.34 -18.33
N ARG A 178 -24.74 -15.01 -18.75
CA ARG A 178 -23.40 -14.82 -18.17
C ARG A 178 -22.93 -13.38 -18.30
N ILE A 179 -23.18 -12.76 -19.45
CA ILE A 179 -22.86 -11.36 -19.71
C ILE A 179 -23.66 -10.44 -18.80
N GLY A 180 -24.98 -10.65 -18.70
CA GLY A 180 -25.85 -9.86 -17.84
C GLY A 180 -25.45 -9.92 -16.37
N VAL A 181 -25.08 -11.10 -15.86
CA VAL A 181 -24.57 -11.23 -14.49
C VAL A 181 -23.26 -10.46 -14.30
N ALA A 182 -22.32 -10.60 -15.25
CA ALA A 182 -21.05 -9.89 -15.16
C ALA A 182 -21.20 -8.37 -15.27
N ASP A 183 -22.11 -7.87 -16.11
CA ASP A 183 -22.44 -6.45 -16.20
C ASP A 183 -23.10 -5.93 -14.92
N GLY A 184 -24.00 -6.71 -14.32
CA GLY A 184 -24.57 -6.40 -13.02
C GLY A 184 -23.52 -6.28 -11.92
N LEU A 185 -22.54 -7.20 -11.88
CA LEU A 185 -21.43 -7.15 -10.93
C LEU A 185 -20.57 -5.88 -11.11
N VAL A 186 -20.23 -5.52 -12.35
CA VAL A 186 -19.48 -4.29 -12.64
C VAL A 186 -20.26 -3.04 -12.21
N ALA A 187 -21.57 -3.01 -12.47
CA ALA A 187 -22.42 -1.89 -12.06
C ALA A 187 -22.50 -1.76 -10.54
N MET A 188 -22.65 -2.88 -9.82
CA MET A 188 -22.64 -2.89 -8.35
C MET A 188 -21.31 -2.40 -7.79
N ALA A 189 -20.18 -2.91 -8.31
CA ALA A 189 -18.85 -2.51 -7.87
C ALA A 189 -18.61 -0.99 -8.05
N ASN A 190 -18.99 -0.44 -9.21
CA ASN A 190 -18.85 1.00 -9.45
C ASN A 190 -19.76 1.84 -8.54
N ARG A 191 -20.98 1.36 -8.27
CA ARG A 191 -21.91 2.06 -7.38
C ARG A 191 -21.36 2.11 -5.95
N GLU A 192 -20.88 0.99 -5.45
CA GLU A 192 -20.30 0.88 -4.11
C GLU A 192 -19.06 1.76 -3.97
N LYS A 193 -18.13 1.67 -4.93
CA LYS A 193 -16.94 2.54 -4.96
C LYS A 193 -17.28 4.03 -5.00
N LYS A 194 -18.34 4.41 -5.71
CA LYS A 194 -18.80 5.81 -5.74
C LYS A 194 -19.34 6.26 -4.37
N ILE A 195 -20.07 5.39 -3.67
CA ILE A 195 -20.59 5.67 -2.32
C ILE A 195 -19.44 5.82 -1.33
N GLU A 196 -18.47 4.91 -1.38
CA GLU A 196 -17.28 4.94 -0.53
C GLU A 196 -16.48 6.23 -0.73
N LEU A 197 -16.17 6.60 -1.99
CA LEU A 197 -15.47 7.85 -2.30
C LEU A 197 -16.22 9.09 -1.80
N ALA A 198 -17.55 9.10 -1.89
CA ALA A 198 -18.36 10.21 -1.39
C ALA A 198 -18.30 10.30 0.15
N MET A 199 -18.34 9.15 0.84
CA MET A 199 -18.20 9.09 2.29
C MET A 199 -16.83 9.55 2.77
N THR A 200 -15.76 9.14 2.08
CA THR A 200 -14.39 9.58 2.40
C THR A 200 -14.23 11.08 2.21
N ARG A 201 -14.66 11.63 1.07
CA ARG A 201 -14.63 13.07 0.83
C ARG A 201 -15.41 13.86 1.87
N LYS A 202 -16.58 13.36 2.28
CA LYS A 202 -17.37 14.01 3.33
C LYS A 202 -16.61 14.04 4.66
N LYS A 203 -16.01 12.91 5.05
CA LYS A 203 -15.21 12.83 6.29
C LYS A 203 -13.99 13.75 6.26
N GLU A 204 -13.31 13.86 5.13
CA GLU A 204 -12.18 14.77 4.95
C GLU A 204 -12.61 16.23 5.13
N LEU A 205 -13.73 16.63 4.52
CA LEU A 205 -14.29 17.97 4.68
C LEU A 205 -14.75 18.24 6.11
N ASP A 206 -15.39 17.28 6.76
CA ASP A 206 -15.81 17.39 8.17
C ASP A 206 -14.59 17.56 9.10
N MET A 207 -13.48 16.86 8.82
CA MET A 207 -12.23 16.98 9.56
C MET A 207 -11.58 18.36 9.37
N ILE A 208 -11.55 18.88 8.14
CA ILE A 208 -11.03 20.22 7.84
C ILE A 208 -11.89 21.28 8.55
N ALA A 209 -13.21 21.19 8.44
CA ALA A 209 -14.13 22.13 9.08
C ALA A 209 -14.07 22.08 10.62
N ALA A 210 -13.80 20.91 11.21
CA ALA A 210 -13.56 20.78 12.65
C ALA A 210 -12.26 21.49 13.05
N LYS A 211 -11.19 21.29 12.27
CA LYS A 211 -9.89 21.94 12.50
C LYS A 211 -9.99 23.46 12.37
N GLU A 212 -10.64 23.98 11.32
CA GLU A 212 -10.85 25.42 11.14
C GLU A 212 -11.64 26.06 12.29
N ARG A 213 -12.63 25.34 12.83
CA ARG A 213 -13.39 25.82 14.00
C ARG A 213 -12.53 25.87 15.25
N GLU A 214 -11.66 24.88 15.45
CA GLU A 214 -10.71 24.87 16.57
C GLU A 214 -9.68 26.00 16.44
N GLU A 215 -9.09 26.18 15.26
CA GLU A 215 -8.16 27.28 14.95
C GLU A 215 -8.83 28.66 15.10
N ALA A 216 -10.13 28.79 14.76
CA ALA A 216 -10.88 30.03 14.98
C ALA A 216 -11.08 30.33 16.48
N MET A 217 -11.42 29.31 17.28
CA MET A 217 -11.55 29.46 18.73
C MET A 217 -10.20 29.78 19.40
N GLU A 218 -9.11 29.19 18.92
CA GLU A 218 -7.76 29.49 19.42
C GLU A 218 -7.34 30.93 19.11
N ARG A 219 -7.58 31.39 17.87
CA ARG A 219 -7.38 32.80 17.49
C ARG A 219 -8.20 33.76 18.33
N GLU A 220 -9.45 33.43 18.65
CA GLU A 220 -10.31 34.26 19.50
C GLU A 220 -9.76 34.34 20.94
N ARG A 221 -9.33 33.22 21.53
CA ARG A 221 -8.68 33.20 22.86
C ARG A 221 -7.39 34.00 22.87
N GLU A 222 -6.60 33.94 21.80
CA GLU A 222 -5.36 34.71 21.70
C GLU A 222 -5.64 36.22 21.61
N LEU A 223 -6.65 36.62 20.82
CA LEU A 223 -7.11 38.01 20.76
C LEU A 223 -7.66 38.50 22.12
N GLU A 224 -8.40 37.68 22.85
CA GLU A 224 -8.90 38.02 24.18
C GLU A 224 -7.75 38.19 25.18
N ARG A 225 -6.73 37.32 25.13
CA ARG A 225 -5.52 37.46 25.94
C ARG A 225 -4.77 38.77 25.63
N LEU A 226 -4.66 39.15 24.36
CA LEU A 226 -4.04 40.41 23.94
C LEU A 226 -4.87 41.63 24.37
N ARG A 227 -6.21 41.54 24.37
CA ARG A 227 -7.10 42.60 24.90
C ARG A 227 -7.06 42.73 26.42
N SER A 228 -6.81 41.64 27.15
CA SER A 228 -6.75 41.62 28.61
C SER A 228 -5.37 42.02 29.18
N MET A 229 -4.40 42.36 28.33
CA MET A 229 -3.16 43.01 28.77
C MET A 229 -3.48 44.40 29.33
N PRO A 230 -3.02 44.75 30.55
CA PRO A 230 -3.19 46.10 31.07
C PRO A 230 -2.51 47.11 30.17
N SER A 231 -3.29 48.01 29.57
CA SER A 231 -2.76 49.20 28.90
C SER A 231 -2.04 50.05 29.94
N LEU A 232 -0.70 50.16 29.80
CA LEU A 232 0.01 51.29 30.39
C LEU A 232 -0.55 52.54 29.70
N ALA A 233 -1.35 53.28 30.46
CA ALA A 233 -1.90 54.56 30.05
C ALA A 233 -0.77 55.49 29.62
N VAL A 234 -0.80 55.90 28.36
CA VAL A 234 -0.20 57.14 27.88
C VAL A 234 -1.36 57.95 27.32
N ASP A 235 -1.50 59.16 27.85
CA ASP A 235 -2.61 60.10 27.60
C ASP A 235 -2.82 60.44 26.12
N PRO A 236 -4.05 60.84 25.73
CA PRO A 236 -4.40 61.21 24.37
C PRO A 236 -4.02 62.67 24.10
N ALA A 237 -3.24 62.91 23.05
CA ALA A 237 -3.14 64.22 22.42
C ALA A 237 -4.03 64.20 21.17
N GLU A 238 -5.02 65.09 21.19
CA GLU A 238 -5.97 65.39 20.13
C GLU A 238 -5.25 65.79 18.83
N SER A 239 -5.71 65.24 17.70
CA SER A 239 -5.69 65.94 16.42
C SER A 239 -6.77 65.35 15.49
N GLU A 240 -7.84 66.12 15.32
CA GLU A 240 -8.88 66.00 14.29
C GLU A 240 -8.21 66.10 12.90
N ASP A 241 -8.41 65.12 12.03
CA ASP A 241 -9.38 65.08 10.92
C ASP A 241 -8.90 65.81 9.65
N GLU A 242 -8.56 65.05 8.60
CA GLU A 242 -9.38 65.02 7.38
C GLU A 242 -8.79 64.03 6.34
N SER A 243 -9.72 63.47 5.59
CA SER A 243 -9.63 62.29 4.74
C SER A 243 -9.31 62.66 3.28
N GLN A 244 -8.46 61.89 2.59
CA GLN A 244 -8.59 61.64 1.14
C GLN A 244 -8.19 60.21 0.78
N ASP A 245 -9.25 59.47 0.46
CA ASP A 245 -9.45 58.33 -0.43
C ASP A 245 -8.36 58.09 -1.51
N GLU A 246 -7.70 56.93 -1.47
CA GLU A 246 -6.99 56.34 -2.62
C GLU A 246 -7.08 54.80 -2.49
N ALA A 247 -7.82 54.20 -3.43
CA ALA A 247 -8.06 52.78 -3.52
C ALA A 247 -6.79 52.01 -3.97
N PRO A 248 -6.44 50.86 -3.35
CA PRO A 248 -5.44 49.98 -3.94
C PRO A 248 -6.11 49.03 -4.94
N GLY A 249 -5.73 49.21 -6.21
CA GLY A 249 -6.23 48.46 -7.34
C GLY A 249 -6.00 46.94 -7.25
N PHE A 250 -7.03 46.21 -7.66
CA PHE A 250 -6.98 44.80 -7.99
C PHE A 250 -6.15 44.59 -9.27
N PRO A 251 -5.16 43.69 -9.31
CA PRO A 251 -4.78 43.04 -10.54
C PRO A 251 -5.72 41.86 -10.80
N ASP A 252 -6.56 42.07 -11.81
CA ASP A 252 -7.34 41.08 -12.53
C ASP A 252 -6.37 40.13 -13.27
N ILE A 253 -6.38 38.84 -12.93
CA ILE A 253 -5.73 37.76 -13.69
C ILE A 253 -6.72 36.62 -13.88
N ASN A 254 -7.80 36.93 -14.60
CA ASN A 254 -8.52 35.95 -15.38
C ASN A 254 -7.74 35.63 -16.66
N GLY A 255 -7.08 34.47 -16.70
CA GLY A 255 -6.49 33.98 -17.94
C GLY A 255 -5.76 32.66 -17.77
N MET A 256 -6.49 31.54 -17.91
CA MET A 256 -6.08 30.26 -18.52
C MET A 256 -7.07 29.17 -18.08
N SER A 257 -8.14 28.97 -18.83
CA SER A 257 -8.26 27.93 -19.88
C SER A 257 -8.40 26.52 -19.32
N ASP A 258 -9.64 26.06 -19.28
CA ASP A 258 -10.01 24.64 -19.32
C ASP A 258 -9.32 23.96 -20.51
N GLN A 259 -8.67 22.81 -20.28
CA GLN A 259 -8.68 21.63 -21.16
C GLN A 259 -7.92 20.45 -20.51
N PRO A 260 -8.24 19.21 -20.90
CA PRO A 260 -8.23 18.03 -20.04
C PRO A 260 -6.91 17.25 -20.12
N PHE A 261 -6.40 16.78 -18.98
CA PHE A 261 -5.25 15.88 -19.00
C PHE A 261 -5.69 14.44 -19.31
N SER A 262 -5.50 14.10 -20.59
CA SER A 262 -5.56 12.77 -21.15
C SER A 262 -4.44 11.87 -20.61
N PHE A 263 -4.85 10.64 -20.40
CA PHE A 263 -4.10 9.42 -20.12
C PHE A 263 -3.40 8.92 -21.40
N LEU A 264 -2.05 8.84 -21.45
CA LEU A 264 -1.25 7.68 -21.92
C LEU A 264 0.26 7.99 -22.06
N ASP A 265 1.06 7.14 -21.40
CA ASP A 265 2.25 6.40 -21.86
C ASP A 265 3.42 7.12 -22.55
N SER A 266 4.61 7.02 -21.94
CA SER A 266 5.87 6.80 -22.67
C SER A 266 6.86 6.09 -21.77
N HIS A 267 7.01 4.80 -22.06
CA HIS A 267 8.11 3.93 -21.67
C HIS A 267 9.42 4.48 -22.24
N GLU A 268 10.35 4.94 -21.41
CA GLU A 268 11.75 5.08 -21.79
C GLU A 268 12.62 4.18 -20.91
N HIS A 269 13.11 3.12 -21.55
CA HIS A 269 14.24 2.34 -21.09
C HIS A 269 15.51 3.18 -21.23
N GLY A 270 15.91 3.85 -20.16
CA GLY A 270 17.24 4.43 -20.00
C GLY A 270 18.23 3.36 -19.56
N ASN A 271 18.90 2.75 -20.54
CA ASN A 271 20.13 1.98 -20.37
C ASN A 271 21.23 2.92 -19.84
N LEU A 272 21.57 2.85 -18.55
CA LEU A 272 22.73 3.53 -17.98
C LEU A 272 23.81 2.50 -17.66
N ASN A 273 24.59 2.18 -18.68
CA ASN A 273 25.91 1.60 -18.48
C ASN A 273 26.94 2.74 -18.56
N SER A 274 27.78 2.82 -17.53
CA SER A 274 29.11 3.46 -17.49
C SER A 274 29.18 4.99 -17.65
N GLY A 275 29.30 5.68 -16.50
CA GLY A 275 29.76 7.07 -16.42
C GLY A 275 30.05 7.43 -14.96
N GLU A 276 31.32 7.31 -14.60
CA GLU A 276 31.92 7.42 -13.25
C GLU A 276 31.45 8.63 -12.43
N GLY A 277 30.76 8.32 -11.34
CA GLY A 277 30.72 9.10 -10.11
C GLY A 277 30.75 8.09 -8.97
N MET A 278 31.90 7.45 -8.76
CA MET A 278 32.06 6.52 -7.65
C MET A 278 31.91 7.31 -6.36
N ALA A 279 30.82 7.04 -5.64
CA ALA A 279 30.76 7.35 -4.23
C ALA A 279 31.89 6.57 -3.54
N ASP A 280 32.75 7.31 -2.85
CA ASP A 280 33.93 6.87 -2.11
C ASP A 280 33.52 6.24 -0.78
N PHE A 281 32.93 5.06 -0.82
CA PHE A 281 32.71 4.29 0.39
C PHE A 281 34.05 3.71 0.88
N ASP A 282 34.62 4.30 1.92
CA ASP A 282 35.81 3.78 2.61
C ASP A 282 35.37 2.88 3.78
N GLU A 283 36.10 1.79 4.03
CA GLU A 283 35.85 0.87 5.15
C GLU A 283 36.02 1.57 6.52
N ASN A 284 36.68 2.73 6.54
CA ASN A 284 36.85 3.55 7.73
C ASN A 284 35.59 4.31 8.17
N ASP A 285 34.57 4.44 7.31
CA ASP A 285 33.32 5.13 7.63
C ASP A 285 32.47 4.38 8.68
N GLU A 286 32.78 3.11 8.94
CA GLU A 286 32.12 2.30 9.97
C GLU A 286 32.30 2.87 11.39
N ASN A 287 33.37 3.62 11.64
CA ASN A 287 33.72 4.16 12.96
C ASN A 287 32.94 5.45 13.32
N VAL A 288 32.15 5.99 12.40
CA VAL A 288 31.44 7.28 12.58
C VAL A 288 30.13 7.10 13.38
N ILE A 289 29.64 5.87 13.53
CA ILE A 289 28.35 5.60 14.18
C ILE A 289 28.56 4.88 15.52
N ASP A 290 28.37 5.59 16.63
CA ASP A 290 28.14 4.96 17.94
C ASP A 290 26.71 4.39 17.98
N LEU A 291 26.60 3.06 17.85
CA LEU A 291 25.35 2.32 18.04
C LEU A 291 25.16 1.80 19.47
N THR A 292 26.11 2.07 20.38
CA THR A 292 26.13 1.64 21.79
C THR A 292 25.68 2.71 22.78
N GLY A 293 25.33 3.91 22.31
CA GLY A 293 24.74 4.97 23.13
C GLY A 293 23.36 4.62 23.69
N GLY A 294 23.33 3.85 24.78
CA GLY A 294 22.21 3.66 25.68
C GLY A 294 21.67 2.22 25.75
N VAL A 295 22.39 1.29 26.38
CA VAL A 295 21.96 0.42 27.50
C VAL A 295 23.22 -0.28 28.03
N ASP A 296 23.90 0.29 29.02
CA ASP A 296 24.95 -0.41 29.78
C ASP A 296 25.07 0.17 31.21
N ASP A 297 23.92 0.33 31.89
CA ASP A 297 23.87 0.69 33.32
C ASP A 297 22.99 -0.30 34.10
N ASN A 298 23.31 -1.60 34.03
CA ASN A 298 23.12 -2.54 35.14
C ASN A 298 23.64 -3.92 34.72
N ILE A 299 24.86 -4.27 35.12
CA ILE A 299 25.30 -5.61 35.55
C ILE A 299 26.74 -5.41 36.00
N ASN A 300 26.89 -4.98 37.26
CA ASN A 300 28.10 -5.18 38.04
C ASN A 300 27.69 -5.10 39.51
N GLU A 301 27.16 -6.21 40.03
CA GLU A 301 27.20 -6.64 41.43
C GLU A 301 26.34 -7.90 41.59
N ASP A 302 26.90 -9.06 41.29
CA ASP A 302 26.67 -10.30 42.08
C ASP A 302 27.56 -11.44 41.56
N TYR A 303 28.87 -11.34 41.80
CA TYR A 303 29.75 -12.51 41.80
C TYR A 303 30.75 -12.39 42.95
N GLN A 304 30.24 -12.55 44.18
CA GLN A 304 31.05 -13.00 45.30
C GLN A 304 30.33 -14.13 46.06
N GLU A 305 31.06 -15.24 46.17
CA GLU A 305 30.89 -16.35 47.11
C GLU A 305 29.70 -17.31 46.91
N ARG A 306 30.00 -18.48 46.33
CA ARG A 306 30.09 -19.73 47.12
C ARG A 306 30.69 -20.87 46.32
N THR A 307 31.83 -21.34 46.81
CA THR A 307 32.53 -22.57 46.40
C THR A 307 31.71 -23.82 46.75
N PRO A 308 31.74 -24.88 45.92
CA PRO A 308 31.47 -26.22 46.40
C PRO A 308 32.79 -26.92 46.74
N ARG A 309 32.90 -27.39 47.98
CA ARG A 309 33.92 -28.35 48.43
C ARG A 309 33.67 -29.68 47.72
N ASN A 310 34.68 -30.15 46.98
CA ASN A 310 34.81 -31.57 46.66
C ASN A 310 35.22 -32.34 47.93
N SER A 311 34.53 -33.45 48.20
CA SER A 311 35.00 -34.48 49.14
C SER A 311 34.69 -35.84 48.52
N TRP A 312 35.74 -36.50 48.06
CA TRP A 312 35.75 -37.94 47.80
C TRP A 312 35.95 -38.67 49.13
N LEU A 313 35.01 -39.54 49.48
CA LEU A 313 35.17 -40.93 49.96
C LEU A 313 33.80 -41.51 50.31
#